data_AF-A0ABD2QNI7-F1
#
_entry.id   AF-A0ABD2QNI7-F1
#
_cell.length_a   1.000
_cell.length_b   1.000
_cell.length_c   1.000
_cell.angle_alpha   90.00
_cell.angle_beta   90.00
_cell.angle_gamma   90.00
#
_symmetry.space_group_name_H-M   'P 1'
#
loop_
_entity.id
_entity.type
_entity.pdbx_description
1 polymer ?
#
loop_
_entity_poly.entity_id
_entity_poly.type
_entity_poly.pdbx_seq_one_letter_code
_entity_poly.pdbx_strand_id
1 'polypeptide(L)'
;MQAYYDARSSTKVTEMSNFMKYESQHFRCKVQLGLQEGIADKCWSVGLIQACDKMLLENRYGPYGSSYWEFHPLKSGRHSMVNDSDGRQYPFYSLTTSKLEVHRSVVGNTLSNLYYEDHFYPTVAWELPYNSRAKLTDVIRKQDFWVWLVAIKRASANPSDQEPINPKTDDIHILKSVRWRYNLHMQFDPQQPIGKRLTGVYDTQEEQPYILDGCKPISLSALSPPHCNAAQSLIWYPTDQNERPRLLVAPKQTIVPWDIWTMEMAPGKKMPSKNPEHFRIVGEWKYDREIGILTNKSVGARANSKGRTSRNIFDRLTGFERP
;
A
#
# COMPACT_ATOMS: atom_id res chain seq x y z
N MET A 1 -16.92 5.66 9.11
CA MET A 1 -15.65 4.94 8.87
C MET A 1 -15.02 4.66 10.22
N GLN A 2 -14.41 3.49 10.38
CA GLN A 2 -13.67 3.06 11.56
C GLN A 2 -12.36 2.42 11.09
N ALA A 3 -11.27 2.68 11.81
CA ALA A 3 -9.98 2.08 11.57
C ALA A 3 -9.31 1.76 12.91
N TYR A 4 -8.79 0.56 13.07
CA TYR A 4 -8.26 0.09 14.35
C TYR A 4 -7.33 -1.11 14.18
N TYR A 5 -6.43 -1.31 15.15
CA TYR A 5 -5.72 -2.57 15.32
C TYR A 5 -6.61 -3.59 16.01
N ASP A 6 -6.69 -4.80 15.48
CA ASP A 6 -7.51 -5.85 16.08
C ASP A 6 -6.85 -6.36 17.37
N ALA A 7 -7.44 -5.99 18.50
CA ALA A 7 -6.98 -6.39 19.84
C ALA A 7 -7.00 -7.91 20.08
N ARG A 8 -7.67 -8.70 19.22
CA ARG A 8 -7.69 -10.17 19.29
C ARG A 8 -6.55 -10.80 18.48
N SER A 9 -5.87 -10.02 17.66
CA SER A 9 -4.71 -10.45 16.89
C SER A 9 -3.41 -10.04 17.60
N SER A 10 -2.36 -10.84 17.40
CA SER A 10 -1.02 -10.58 17.92
C SER A 10 0.01 -11.17 16.97
N THR A 11 1.24 -10.67 17.02
CA THR A 11 2.32 -11.25 16.22
C THR A 11 2.58 -12.70 16.61
N LYS A 12 2.48 -13.61 15.65
CA LYS A 12 2.80 -15.04 15.79
C LYS A 12 4.04 -15.35 14.98
N VAL A 13 5.00 -16.03 15.59
CA VAL A 13 6.25 -16.45 14.92
C VAL A 13 6.30 -17.97 14.86
N THR A 14 6.60 -18.51 13.69
CA THR A 14 6.84 -19.93 13.46
C THR A 14 8.26 -20.13 12.96
N GLU A 15 9.10 -20.77 13.77
CA GLU A 15 10.47 -21.11 13.40
C GLU A 15 10.50 -22.44 12.61
N MET A 16 11.12 -22.43 11.44
CA MET A 16 11.37 -23.62 10.61
C MET A 16 12.89 -23.82 10.44
N SER A 17 13.32 -24.91 9.83
CA SER A 17 14.75 -25.26 9.74
C SER A 17 15.62 -24.17 9.09
N ASN A 18 15.16 -23.59 7.97
CA ASN A 18 15.95 -22.66 7.16
C ASN A 18 15.46 -21.20 7.24
N PHE A 19 14.28 -20.97 7.79
CA PHE A 19 13.64 -19.67 7.84
C PHE A 19 12.63 -19.61 8.98
N MET A 20 12.10 -18.42 9.22
CA MET A 20 10.95 -18.17 10.08
C MET A 20 9.82 -17.56 9.27
N LYS A 21 8.58 -17.79 9.69
CA LYS A 21 7.39 -17.06 9.24
C LYS A 21 6.80 -16.28 10.39
N TYR A 22 6.31 -15.07 10.13
CA TYR A 22 5.49 -14.39 11.12
C TYR A 22 4.19 -13.92 10.49
N GLU A 23 3.16 -13.84 11.31
CA GLU A 23 1.90 -13.14 11.03
C GLU A 23 1.85 -11.95 12.00
N SER A 24 1.69 -10.74 11.50
CA SER A 24 1.63 -9.53 12.33
C SER A 24 0.28 -9.36 13.02
N GLN A 25 0.18 -8.41 13.97
CA GLN A 25 -1.10 -7.85 14.36
C GLN A 25 -1.85 -7.31 13.13
N HIS A 26 -3.18 -7.45 13.13
CA HIS A 26 -4.04 -7.06 12.03
C HIS A 26 -4.49 -5.61 12.17
N PHE A 27 -4.41 -4.86 11.08
CA PHE A 27 -5.12 -3.60 10.88
C PHE A 27 -6.47 -3.89 10.21
N ARG A 28 -7.53 -3.21 10.67
CA ARG A 28 -8.86 -3.29 10.07
C ARG A 28 -9.38 -1.91 9.71
N CYS A 29 -9.97 -1.81 8.52
CA CYS A 29 -10.70 -0.62 8.07
C CYS A 29 -12.12 -1.01 7.67
N LYS A 30 -13.12 -0.30 8.22
CA LYS A 30 -14.55 -0.53 7.98
C LYS A 30 -15.26 0.76 7.65
N VAL A 31 -16.11 0.72 6.62
CA VAL A 31 -16.97 1.82 6.18
C VAL A 31 -18.37 1.29 6.01
N GLN A 32 -19.33 2.02 6.56
CA GLN A 32 -20.74 1.88 6.22
C GLN A 32 -21.12 3.11 5.38
N LEU A 33 -21.63 2.86 4.18
CA LEU A 33 -22.00 3.87 3.20
C LEU A 33 -23.51 3.80 2.97
N GLY A 34 -24.20 4.90 3.24
CA GLY A 34 -25.60 5.06 2.85
C GLY A 34 -25.66 5.72 1.47
N LEU A 35 -26.30 5.05 0.50
CA LEU A 35 -26.71 5.66 -0.76
C LEU A 35 -28.18 6.04 -0.65
N GLN A 36 -28.48 7.31 -0.90
CA GLN A 36 -29.85 7.81 -0.91
C GLN A 36 -30.53 7.50 -2.24
N GLU A 37 -31.85 7.32 -2.19
CA GLU A 37 -32.67 7.11 -3.36
C GLU A 37 -32.52 8.27 -4.36
N GLY A 38 -32.27 7.94 -5.63
CA GLY A 38 -32.01 8.92 -6.66
C GLY A 38 -31.72 8.29 -8.02
N ILE A 39 -31.20 9.10 -8.94
CA ILE A 39 -30.78 8.67 -10.27
C ILE A 39 -29.30 8.96 -10.43
N ALA A 40 -28.50 7.91 -10.65
CA ALA A 40 -27.11 8.06 -11.02
C ALA A 40 -27.03 8.42 -12.51
N ASP A 41 -26.51 9.60 -12.82
CA ASP A 41 -26.34 10.11 -14.19
C ASP A 41 -25.16 9.46 -14.93
N LYS A 42 -24.24 8.86 -14.17
CA LYS A 42 -23.02 8.16 -14.60
C LYS A 42 -22.80 6.91 -13.75
N CYS A 43 -21.87 6.07 -14.19
CA CYS A 43 -21.32 5.02 -13.34
C CYS A 43 -20.35 5.62 -12.32
N TRP A 44 -20.37 5.07 -11.11
CA TRP A 44 -19.48 5.45 -10.01
C TRP A 44 -18.82 4.22 -9.42
N SER A 45 -17.53 4.32 -9.14
CA SER A 45 -16.81 3.34 -8.33
C SER A 45 -16.50 3.96 -6.99
N VAL A 46 -17.05 3.40 -5.91
CA VAL A 46 -16.83 3.88 -4.53
C VAL A 46 -16.02 2.84 -3.78
N GLY A 47 -14.91 3.21 -3.18
CA GLY A 47 -14.05 2.21 -2.55
C GLY A 47 -12.90 2.74 -1.72
N LEU A 48 -12.16 1.80 -1.13
CA LEU A 48 -11.01 2.04 -0.28
C LEU A 48 -9.72 1.86 -1.08
N ILE A 49 -8.86 2.88 -1.03
CA ILE A 49 -7.52 2.87 -1.60
C ILE A 49 -6.53 2.93 -0.44
N GLN A 50 -5.50 2.09 -0.46
CA GLN A 50 -4.36 2.17 0.46
C GLN A 50 -3.08 2.46 -0.30
N ALA A 51 -2.18 3.25 0.28
CA ALA A 51 -0.83 3.43 -0.22
C ALA A 51 0.18 3.60 0.91
N CYS A 52 1.38 3.05 0.73
CA CYS A 52 2.49 3.18 1.66
C CYS A 52 3.33 4.41 1.29
N ASP A 53 3.55 5.33 2.24
CA ASP A 53 4.35 6.56 2.03
C ASP A 53 5.70 6.54 2.77
N LYS A 54 5.87 5.72 3.80
CA LYS A 54 7.19 5.44 4.40
C LYS A 54 7.35 3.98 4.75
N MET A 55 8.57 3.47 4.57
CA MET A 55 8.91 2.10 4.92
C MET A 55 10.35 1.99 5.43
N LEU A 56 10.53 1.09 6.40
CA LEU A 56 11.80 0.51 6.83
C LEU A 56 11.50 -0.96 7.12
N LEU A 57 11.99 -1.86 6.28
CA LEU A 57 11.81 -3.29 6.42
C LEU A 57 13.19 -3.94 6.43
N GLU A 58 13.78 -4.09 7.62
CA GLU A 58 15.14 -4.56 7.83
C GLU A 58 15.13 -5.98 8.42
N ASN A 59 15.93 -6.87 7.85
CA ASN A 59 16.36 -8.11 8.51
C ASN A 59 17.85 -7.95 8.81
N ARG A 60 18.21 -7.90 10.09
CA ARG A 60 19.59 -7.73 10.54
C ARG A 60 20.22 -9.09 10.78
N TYR A 61 21.46 -9.24 10.31
CA TYR A 61 22.23 -10.48 10.44
C TYR A 61 23.46 -10.28 11.33
N GLY A 62 23.23 -9.79 12.55
CA GLY A 62 24.28 -9.46 13.51
C GLY A 62 25.27 -8.41 12.98
N PRO A 63 26.59 -8.59 13.19
CA PRO A 63 27.59 -7.61 12.75
C PRO A 63 27.87 -7.65 11.24
N TYR A 64 27.32 -8.61 10.50
CA TYR A 64 27.66 -8.83 9.09
C TYR A 64 26.93 -7.89 8.13
N GLY A 65 25.79 -7.34 8.53
CA GLY A 65 25.00 -6.41 7.74
C GLY A 65 23.50 -6.67 7.84
N SER A 66 22.75 -6.05 6.95
CA SER A 66 21.29 -6.15 6.90
C SER A 66 20.76 -6.33 5.49
N SER A 67 19.65 -7.07 5.34
CA SER A 67 18.85 -7.05 4.12
C SER A 67 17.64 -6.14 4.30
N TYR A 68 17.30 -5.37 3.26
CA TYR A 68 16.16 -4.46 3.28
C TYR A 68 15.18 -4.80 2.17
N TRP A 69 13.90 -4.89 2.51
CA TRP A 69 12.85 -4.75 1.51
C TRP A 69 12.69 -3.27 1.18
N GLU A 70 12.82 -2.91 -0.09
CA GLU A 70 12.75 -1.53 -0.55
C GLU A 70 11.81 -1.43 -1.76
N PHE A 71 10.95 -0.40 -1.76
CA PHE A 71 10.19 0.00 -2.95
C PHE A 71 11.02 1.02 -3.72
N HIS A 72 11.54 0.62 -4.88
CA HIS A 72 12.33 1.53 -5.72
C HIS A 72 11.64 2.89 -6.00
N PRO A 73 10.32 2.95 -6.30
CA PRO A 73 9.66 4.24 -6.51
C PRO A 73 9.71 5.18 -5.30
N LEU A 74 9.62 4.65 -4.07
CA LEU A 74 9.79 5.46 -2.85
C LEU A 74 11.26 5.82 -2.63
N LYS A 75 12.16 4.84 -2.76
CA LYS A 75 13.59 4.99 -2.47
C LYS A 75 14.27 6.00 -3.40
N SER A 76 13.91 5.99 -4.67
CA SER A 76 14.39 6.94 -5.69
C SER A 76 13.77 8.33 -5.57
N GLY A 77 12.74 8.51 -4.74
CA GLY A 77 11.99 9.76 -4.60
C GLY A 77 11.06 10.07 -5.78
N ARG A 78 10.91 9.15 -6.74
CA ARG A 78 10.04 9.32 -7.91
C ARG A 78 8.56 9.30 -7.52
N HIS A 79 8.20 8.46 -6.56
CA HIS A 79 6.86 8.42 -6.01
C HIS A 79 6.88 8.89 -4.55
N SER A 80 5.89 9.69 -4.16
CA SER A 80 5.65 10.01 -2.75
C SER A 80 4.99 8.88 -1.96
N MET A 81 4.39 7.92 -2.66
CA MET A 81 3.68 6.76 -2.09
C MET A 81 3.53 5.67 -3.15
N VAL A 82 3.39 4.41 -2.72
CA VAL A 82 3.15 3.26 -3.60
C VAL A 82 1.81 2.63 -3.23
N ASN A 83 0.97 2.40 -4.23
CA ASN A 83 -0.34 1.76 -4.06
C ASN A 83 -0.19 0.38 -3.40
N ASP A 84 -1.14 0.01 -2.55
CA ASP A 84 -1.13 -1.27 -1.83
C ASP A 84 -2.36 -2.12 -2.15
N SER A 85 -2.67 -2.25 -3.45
CA SER A 85 -3.72 -3.13 -3.95
C SER A 85 -3.24 -4.57 -4.12
N ASP A 86 -4.20 -5.46 -4.40
CA ASP A 86 -3.96 -6.84 -4.86
C ASP A 86 -3.26 -6.95 -6.23
N GLY A 87 -3.06 -5.81 -6.93
CA GLY A 87 -2.42 -5.74 -8.24
C GLY A 87 -3.29 -6.21 -9.41
N ARG A 88 -4.57 -6.56 -9.17
CA ARG A 88 -5.53 -7.02 -10.20
C ARG A 88 -6.34 -5.86 -10.76
N GLN A 89 -6.83 -4.97 -9.90
CA GLN A 89 -7.53 -3.75 -10.32
C GLN A 89 -7.09 -2.57 -9.47
N TYR A 90 -6.43 -1.61 -10.12
CA TYR A 90 -6.10 -0.34 -9.50
C TYR A 90 -7.33 0.59 -9.51
N PRO A 91 -7.52 1.43 -8.48
CA PRO A 91 -6.62 1.67 -7.35
C PRO A 91 -7.02 0.97 -6.03
N PHE A 92 -8.16 0.27 -6.02
CA PHE A 92 -8.79 -0.22 -4.80
C PHE A 92 -7.99 -1.35 -4.15
N TYR A 93 -8.03 -1.43 -2.83
CA TYR A 93 -7.26 -2.42 -2.06
C TYR A 93 -7.62 -3.87 -2.45
N SER A 94 -8.92 -4.15 -2.56
CA SER A 94 -9.50 -5.45 -2.88
C SER A 94 -10.76 -5.30 -3.74
N LEU A 95 -10.92 -6.19 -4.71
CA LEU A 95 -12.09 -6.24 -5.60
C LEU A 95 -13.41 -6.57 -4.89
N THR A 96 -13.38 -7.40 -3.85
CA THR A 96 -14.59 -8.07 -3.35
C THR A 96 -15.24 -7.35 -2.19
N THR A 97 -14.45 -6.75 -1.30
CA THR A 97 -14.96 -6.19 -0.04
C THR A 97 -14.65 -4.71 0.13
N SER A 98 -13.77 -4.15 -0.70
CA SER A 98 -13.31 -2.77 -0.55
C SER A 98 -13.87 -1.81 -1.60
N LYS A 99 -14.72 -2.30 -2.51
CA LYS A 99 -15.29 -1.55 -3.64
C LYS A 99 -16.78 -1.83 -3.79
N LEU A 100 -17.52 -0.81 -4.22
CA LEU A 100 -18.90 -0.84 -4.67
C LEU A 100 -18.98 -0.15 -6.03
N GLU A 101 -19.69 -0.76 -6.99
CA GLU A 101 -20.04 -0.12 -8.25
C GLU A 101 -21.49 0.37 -8.19
N VAL A 102 -21.72 1.60 -8.63
CA VAL A 102 -23.06 2.17 -8.81
C VAL A 102 -23.25 2.44 -10.29
N HIS A 103 -24.10 1.65 -10.92
CA HIS A 103 -24.40 1.81 -12.35
C HIS A 103 -25.29 3.02 -12.60
N ARG A 104 -25.27 3.49 -13.85
CA ARG A 104 -26.16 4.54 -14.33
C ARG A 104 -27.61 4.06 -14.36
N SER A 105 -28.32 4.18 -13.25
CA SER A 105 -29.72 3.79 -13.11
C SER A 105 -30.41 4.53 -11.96
N VAL A 106 -31.68 4.19 -11.73
CA VAL A 106 -32.32 4.47 -10.44
C VAL A 106 -31.55 3.71 -9.37
N VAL A 107 -31.19 4.41 -8.29
CA VAL A 107 -30.52 3.90 -7.11
C VAL A 107 -31.53 3.97 -5.98
N GLY A 108 -31.78 2.87 -5.29
CA GLY A 108 -32.63 2.85 -4.11
C GLY A 108 -31.86 3.24 -2.85
N ASN A 109 -32.58 3.47 -1.76
CA ASN A 109 -31.96 3.59 -0.44
C ASN A 109 -31.24 2.27 -0.10
N THR A 110 -29.92 2.33 -0.03
CA THR A 110 -29.09 1.15 0.24
C THR A 110 -28.01 1.48 1.26
N LEU A 111 -27.70 0.49 2.08
CA LEU A 111 -26.63 0.55 3.07
C LEU A 111 -25.58 -0.49 2.69
N SER A 112 -24.41 -0.03 2.28
CA SER A 112 -23.33 -0.89 1.82
C SER A 112 -22.17 -0.85 2.83
N ASN A 113 -21.59 -2.01 3.11
CA ASN A 113 -20.43 -2.11 3.97
C ASN A 113 -19.19 -2.39 3.12
N LEU A 114 -18.18 -1.54 3.23
CA LEU A 114 -16.86 -1.74 2.65
C LEU A 114 -15.87 -2.01 3.78
N TYR A 115 -15.00 -3.00 3.61
CA TYR A 115 -13.96 -3.28 4.59
C TYR A 115 -12.79 -4.03 3.99
N TYR A 116 -11.66 -3.96 4.68
CA TYR A 116 -10.56 -4.89 4.50
C TYR A 116 -9.80 -5.08 5.79
N GLU A 117 -8.99 -6.13 5.78
CA GLU A 117 -8.01 -6.45 6.79
C GLU A 117 -6.64 -6.46 6.12
N ASP A 118 -5.67 -5.86 6.80
CA ASP A 118 -4.27 -5.88 6.37
C ASP A 118 -3.41 -6.43 7.51
N HIS A 119 -2.58 -7.39 7.15
CA HIS A 119 -1.61 -7.99 8.03
C HIS A 119 -0.47 -8.56 7.21
N PHE A 120 0.68 -8.67 7.85
CA PHE A 120 1.90 -9.04 7.20
C PHE A 120 2.25 -10.48 7.48
N TYR A 121 2.47 -11.25 6.41
CA TYR A 121 2.81 -12.66 6.48
C TYR A 121 4.10 -13.01 5.72
N PRO A 122 5.28 -12.44 6.05
CA PRO A 122 6.49 -12.71 5.29
C PRO A 122 7.21 -13.96 5.79
N THR A 123 8.15 -14.42 4.97
CA THR A 123 9.16 -15.43 5.32
C THR A 123 10.54 -14.78 5.38
N VAL A 124 11.30 -15.05 6.43
CA VAL A 124 12.65 -14.49 6.64
C VAL A 124 13.65 -15.62 6.82
N ALA A 125 14.68 -15.67 5.99
CA ALA A 125 15.71 -16.70 6.08
C ALA A 125 16.60 -16.48 7.32
N TRP A 126 16.95 -17.57 8.01
CA TRP A 126 17.88 -17.51 9.14
C TRP A 126 19.29 -17.12 8.73
N GLU A 127 19.68 -17.52 7.53
CA GLU A 127 21.02 -17.31 6.98
C GLU A 127 20.90 -16.84 5.52
N LEU A 128 21.89 -16.10 5.05
CA LEU A 128 21.97 -15.74 3.63
C LEU A 128 22.41 -16.96 2.82
N PRO A 129 21.85 -17.17 1.60
CA PRO A 129 22.14 -18.35 0.79
C PRO A 129 23.61 -18.51 0.38
N TYR A 130 24.41 -17.45 0.50
CA TYR A 130 25.84 -17.43 0.14
C TYR A 130 26.76 -17.05 1.32
N ASN A 131 26.21 -16.86 2.53
CA ASN A 131 27.00 -16.50 3.71
C ASN A 131 26.34 -17.05 4.99
N SER A 132 26.72 -18.27 5.38
CA SER A 132 26.22 -18.94 6.60
C SER A 132 26.70 -18.30 7.90
N ARG A 133 27.67 -17.37 7.85
CA ARG A 133 28.09 -16.60 9.03
C ARG A 133 27.08 -15.51 9.39
N ALA A 134 26.41 -14.95 8.39
CA ALA A 134 25.38 -13.95 8.57
C ALA A 134 24.09 -14.63 9.04
N LYS A 135 23.86 -14.62 10.36
CA LYS A 135 22.68 -15.22 11.00
C LYS A 135 21.74 -14.13 11.50
N LEU A 136 20.44 -14.31 11.27
CA LEU A 136 19.39 -13.36 11.63
C LEU A 136 19.39 -13.10 13.14
N THR A 137 19.43 -11.83 13.51
CA THR A 137 19.34 -11.35 14.89
C THR A 137 18.12 -10.47 15.10
N ASP A 138 17.67 -9.75 14.07
CA ASP A 138 16.54 -8.85 14.20
C ASP A 138 15.67 -8.85 12.94
N VAL A 139 14.36 -8.71 13.14
CA VAL A 139 13.42 -8.30 12.10
C VAL A 139 12.78 -7.01 12.56
N ILE A 140 12.96 -5.93 11.78
CA ILE A 140 12.45 -4.60 12.08
C ILE A 140 11.56 -4.17 10.94
N ARG A 141 10.32 -3.81 11.27
CA ARG A 141 9.34 -3.30 10.34
C ARG A 141 8.78 -2.00 10.88
N LYS A 142 8.87 -0.94 10.09
CA LYS A 142 8.19 0.33 10.31
C LYS A 142 7.56 0.76 9.00
N GLN A 143 6.25 0.89 8.97
CA GLN A 143 5.54 1.31 7.79
C GLN A 143 4.40 2.24 8.11
N ASP A 144 4.14 3.08 7.13
CA ASP A 144 3.30 4.24 7.24
C ASP A 144 2.38 4.24 6.01
N PHE A 145 1.07 4.28 6.27
CA PHE A 145 0.05 4.08 5.24
C PHE A 145 -1.05 5.11 5.31
N TRP A 146 -1.46 5.56 4.14
CA TRP A 146 -2.69 6.32 3.95
C TRP A 146 -3.78 5.43 3.40
N VAL A 147 -5.01 5.65 3.88
CA VAL A 147 -6.22 5.04 3.35
C VAL A 147 -7.18 6.14 2.95
N TRP A 148 -7.78 6.03 1.77
CA TRP A 148 -8.82 6.93 1.29
C TRP A 148 -10.09 6.16 1.00
N LEU A 149 -11.21 6.68 1.50
CA LEU A 149 -12.52 6.39 0.93
C LEU A 149 -12.74 7.37 -0.21
N VAL A 150 -12.89 6.86 -1.43
CA VAL A 150 -13.09 7.67 -2.64
C VAL A 150 -14.38 7.29 -3.35
N ALA A 151 -14.97 8.26 -4.05
CA ALA A 151 -15.99 8.06 -5.06
C ALA A 151 -15.46 8.56 -6.40
N ILE A 152 -15.46 7.69 -7.41
CA ILE A 152 -14.87 7.97 -8.73
C ILE A 152 -15.99 7.99 -9.76
N LYS A 153 -16.30 9.18 -10.29
CA LYS A 153 -17.24 9.34 -11.40
C LYS A 153 -16.56 8.92 -12.69
N ARG A 154 -17.05 7.83 -13.30
CA ARG A 154 -16.48 7.26 -14.52
C ARG A 154 -16.79 8.17 -15.71
N ALA A 155 -15.78 8.48 -16.53
CA ALA A 155 -15.96 9.24 -17.76
C ALA A 155 -16.84 8.47 -18.76
N SER A 156 -16.51 7.18 -18.94
CA SER A 156 -17.30 6.21 -19.71
C SER A 156 -18.69 6.03 -19.08
N ALA A 157 -19.73 6.05 -19.91
CA ALA A 157 -21.11 5.89 -19.45
C ALA A 157 -21.45 4.44 -19.09
N ASN A 158 -20.79 3.48 -19.76
CA ASN A 158 -20.95 2.04 -19.57
C ASN A 158 -19.56 1.39 -19.54
N PRO A 159 -18.75 1.65 -18.51
CA PRO A 159 -17.44 1.03 -18.41
C PRO A 159 -17.60 -0.48 -18.27
N SER A 160 -16.73 -1.24 -18.95
CA SER A 160 -16.63 -2.66 -18.65
C SER A 160 -16.03 -2.83 -17.26
N ASP A 161 -16.33 -3.94 -16.57
CA ASP A 161 -15.79 -4.21 -15.23
C ASP A 161 -14.24 -4.26 -15.21
N GLN A 162 -13.64 -4.48 -16.39
CA GLN A 162 -12.19 -4.53 -16.60
C GLN A 162 -11.60 -3.20 -17.07
N GLU A 163 -12.41 -2.18 -17.38
CA GLU A 163 -11.91 -0.87 -17.80
C GLU A 163 -11.16 -0.22 -16.62
N PRO A 164 -9.87 0.09 -16.78
CA PRO A 164 -9.08 0.65 -15.69
C PRO A 164 -9.57 2.05 -15.33
N ILE A 165 -9.31 2.45 -14.08
CA ILE A 165 -9.51 3.83 -13.68
C ILE A 165 -8.48 4.72 -14.36
N ASN A 166 -8.94 5.81 -14.96
CA ASN A 166 -8.10 6.80 -15.61
C ASN A 166 -8.18 8.13 -14.85
N PRO A 167 -7.21 8.43 -13.97
CA PRO A 167 -7.20 9.66 -13.18
C PRO A 167 -7.22 10.97 -14.00
N LYS A 168 -6.85 10.93 -15.30
CA LYS A 168 -6.92 12.10 -16.18
C LYS A 168 -8.36 12.44 -16.53
N THR A 169 -9.15 11.45 -16.91
CA THR A 169 -10.52 11.64 -17.43
C THR A 169 -11.60 11.44 -16.38
N ASP A 170 -11.40 10.52 -15.44
CA ASP A 170 -12.34 10.28 -14.34
C ASP A 170 -12.27 11.39 -13.30
N ASP A 171 -13.39 11.66 -12.63
CA ASP A 171 -13.47 12.62 -11.53
C ASP A 171 -13.37 11.88 -10.20
N ILE A 172 -12.44 12.27 -9.35
CA ILE A 172 -12.08 11.55 -8.13
C ILE A 172 -12.43 12.40 -6.93
N HIS A 173 -13.43 11.98 -6.16
CA HIS A 173 -13.86 12.66 -4.95
C HIS A 173 -13.35 11.92 -3.72
N ILE A 174 -12.55 12.58 -2.90
CA ILE A 174 -12.09 12.04 -1.62
C ILE A 174 -13.16 12.34 -0.57
N LEU A 175 -13.66 11.31 0.09
CA LEU A 175 -14.72 11.43 1.09
C LEU A 175 -14.14 11.44 2.50
N LYS A 176 -13.18 10.54 2.77
CA LYS A 176 -12.46 10.44 4.06
C LYS A 176 -11.05 9.93 3.86
N SER A 177 -10.18 10.29 4.80
CA SER A 177 -8.80 9.83 4.86
C SER A 177 -8.47 9.29 6.24
N VAL A 178 -7.67 8.23 6.28
CA VAL A 178 -7.14 7.62 7.50
C VAL A 178 -5.64 7.50 7.40
N ARG A 179 -4.98 7.69 8.54
CA ARG A 179 -3.56 7.39 8.70
C ARG A 179 -3.40 6.25 9.69
N TRP A 180 -2.56 5.28 9.34
CA TRP A 180 -2.11 4.26 10.28
C TRP A 180 -0.62 4.00 10.12
N ARG A 181 0.01 3.52 11.20
CA ARG A 181 1.45 3.28 11.31
C ARG A 181 1.70 1.97 12.03
N TYR A 182 2.42 1.07 11.38
CA TYR A 182 2.78 -0.21 11.94
C TYR A 182 4.26 -0.27 12.31
N ASN A 183 4.55 -0.64 13.56
CA ASN A 183 5.90 -0.90 14.07
C ASN A 183 5.98 -2.31 14.66
N LEU A 184 7.01 -3.05 14.26
CA LEU A 184 7.34 -4.35 14.80
C LEU A 184 8.85 -4.48 14.90
N HIS A 185 9.34 -4.97 16.04
CA HIS A 185 10.72 -5.40 16.20
C HIS A 185 10.72 -6.78 16.85
N MET A 186 11.38 -7.75 16.23
CA MET A 186 11.61 -9.06 16.80
C MET A 186 13.11 -9.30 16.93
N GLN A 187 13.51 -9.95 18.03
CA GLN A 187 14.89 -10.26 18.33
C GLN A 187 15.10 -11.77 18.40
N PHE A 188 16.24 -12.23 17.89
CA PHE A 188 16.58 -13.64 17.78
C PHE A 188 18.00 -13.91 18.27
N ASP A 189 18.18 -14.97 19.06
CA ASP A 189 19.49 -15.53 19.40
C ASP A 189 19.81 -16.69 18.44
N PRO A 190 20.74 -16.50 17.48
CA PRO A 190 21.08 -17.54 16.52
C PRO A 190 21.87 -18.72 17.12
N GLN A 191 22.30 -18.65 18.38
CA GLN A 191 22.95 -19.75 19.08
C GLN A 191 21.94 -20.75 19.66
N GLN A 192 20.68 -20.36 19.83
CA GLN A 192 19.63 -21.26 20.28
C GLN A 192 19.17 -22.21 19.17
N PRO A 193 18.70 -23.41 19.53
CA PRO A 193 18.04 -24.30 18.58
C PRO A 193 16.75 -23.67 18.04
N ILE A 194 16.35 -24.12 16.86
CA ILE A 194 15.05 -23.78 16.25
C ILE A 194 13.93 -24.05 17.26
N GLY A 195 12.99 -23.11 17.35
CA GLY A 195 11.89 -23.09 18.33
C GLY A 195 12.23 -22.35 19.63
N LYS A 196 13.49 -21.91 19.80
CA LYS A 196 13.95 -21.13 20.95
C LYS A 196 14.80 -19.91 20.57
N ARG A 197 14.89 -19.57 19.28
CA ARG A 197 15.69 -18.42 18.84
C ARG A 197 15.01 -17.11 19.18
N LEU A 198 13.68 -17.03 19.07
CA LEU A 198 12.94 -15.82 19.40
C LEU A 198 13.15 -15.44 20.88
N THR A 199 13.75 -14.27 21.11
CA THR A 199 14.05 -13.74 22.45
C THR A 199 13.13 -12.58 22.84
N GLY A 200 12.57 -11.87 21.85
CA GLY A 200 11.66 -10.75 22.11
C GLY A 200 10.80 -10.38 20.91
N VAL A 201 9.57 -9.93 21.18
CA VAL A 201 8.63 -9.36 20.21
C VAL A 201 8.11 -8.04 20.76
N TYR A 202 8.37 -6.95 20.05
CA TYR A 202 7.90 -5.60 20.37
C TYR A 202 6.94 -5.17 19.26
N ASP A 203 5.67 -5.47 19.45
CA ASP A 203 4.56 -5.21 18.52
C ASP A 203 3.50 -4.29 19.17
N THR A 204 3.98 -3.24 19.83
CA THR A 204 3.09 -2.24 20.46
C THR A 204 3.04 -1.00 19.59
N GLN A 205 1.83 -0.66 19.14
CA GLN A 205 1.60 0.50 18.29
C GLN A 205 1.42 1.74 19.17
N GLU A 206 2.41 2.65 19.15
CA GLU A 206 2.39 3.91 19.92
C GLU A 206 1.21 4.81 19.53
N GLU A 207 0.86 4.83 18.24
CA GLU A 207 -0.22 5.63 17.68
C GLU A 207 -1.34 4.71 17.19
N GLN A 208 -2.58 4.95 17.65
CA GLN A 208 -3.75 4.31 17.06
C GLN A 208 -4.05 4.90 15.67
N PRO A 209 -4.66 4.13 14.75
CA PRO A 209 -5.13 4.66 13.49
C PRO A 209 -6.08 5.83 13.72
N TYR A 210 -5.93 6.91 12.96
CA TYR A 210 -6.75 8.11 13.12
C TYR A 210 -7.36 8.55 11.80
N ILE A 211 -8.62 8.98 11.90
CA ILE A 211 -9.40 9.50 10.77
C ILE A 211 -9.23 11.02 10.75
N LEU A 212 -8.95 11.57 9.57
CA LEU A 212 -8.76 13.01 9.43
C LEU A 212 -10.11 13.73 9.37
N ASP A 213 -10.16 14.93 9.95
CA ASP A 213 -11.30 15.84 9.80
C ASP A 213 -11.43 16.35 8.36
N GLY A 214 -10.29 16.58 7.70
CA GLY A 214 -10.19 16.95 6.28
C GLY A 214 -9.77 15.80 5.37
N CYS A 215 -9.66 16.08 4.07
CA CYS A 215 -9.21 15.10 3.08
C CYS A 215 -7.72 15.27 2.78
N LYS A 216 -6.95 14.18 2.91
CA LYS A 216 -5.56 14.13 2.42
C LYS A 216 -5.61 14.03 0.90
N PRO A 217 -4.96 14.91 0.12
CA PRO A 217 -4.87 14.73 -1.33
C PRO A 217 -4.24 13.39 -1.69
N ILE A 218 -4.82 12.71 -2.68
CA ILE A 218 -4.29 11.46 -3.23
C ILE A 218 -3.33 11.76 -4.37
N SER A 219 -2.21 11.04 -4.43
CA SER A 219 -1.26 11.19 -5.54
C SER A 219 -1.60 10.21 -6.67
N LEU A 220 -1.18 10.53 -7.89
CA LEU A 220 -1.32 9.62 -9.03
C LEU A 220 -0.63 8.26 -8.80
N SER A 221 0.44 8.22 -7.99
CA SER A 221 1.15 6.97 -7.66
C SER A 221 0.39 6.08 -6.68
N ALA A 222 -0.58 6.60 -5.93
CA ALA A 222 -1.53 5.78 -5.18
C ALA A 222 -2.68 5.25 -6.05
N LEU A 223 -2.84 5.77 -7.27
CA LEU A 223 -3.91 5.39 -8.19
C LEU A 223 -3.47 4.42 -9.29
N SER A 224 -2.17 4.21 -9.42
CA SER A 224 -1.55 3.57 -10.59
C SER A 224 -0.58 2.47 -10.15
N PRO A 225 -0.25 1.52 -11.05
CA PRO A 225 0.84 0.60 -10.82
C PRO A 225 2.20 1.33 -10.69
N PRO A 226 3.21 0.70 -10.07
CA PRO A 226 3.16 -0.62 -9.45
C PRO A 226 2.53 -0.59 -8.05
N HIS A 227 2.02 -1.73 -7.60
CA HIS A 227 1.66 -1.93 -6.21
C HIS A 227 2.84 -2.42 -5.36
N CYS A 228 2.76 -2.28 -4.03
CA CYS A 228 3.85 -2.55 -3.07
C CYS A 228 4.52 -3.92 -3.30
N ASN A 229 3.74 -4.99 -3.38
CA ASN A 229 4.27 -6.36 -3.54
C ASN A 229 4.99 -6.60 -4.88
N ALA A 230 4.64 -5.86 -5.95
CA ALA A 230 5.34 -5.98 -7.23
C ALA A 230 6.55 -5.04 -7.32
N ALA A 231 6.51 -3.89 -6.64
CA ALA A 231 7.59 -2.90 -6.62
C ALA A 231 8.75 -3.25 -5.68
N GLN A 232 8.52 -4.15 -4.73
CA GLN A 232 9.49 -4.47 -3.69
C GLN A 232 10.67 -5.29 -4.21
N SER A 233 11.85 -4.98 -3.68
CA SER A 233 13.09 -5.70 -3.89
C SER A 233 13.76 -5.98 -2.56
N LEU A 234 14.42 -7.13 -2.41
CA LEU A 234 15.19 -7.47 -1.22
C LEU A 234 16.68 -7.31 -1.54
N ILE A 235 17.35 -6.38 -0.88
CA ILE A 235 18.76 -6.07 -1.14
C ILE A 235 19.56 -6.29 0.15
N TRP A 236 20.62 -7.08 0.05
CA TRP A 236 21.61 -7.25 1.11
C TRP A 236 22.61 -6.11 1.07
N TYR A 237 22.90 -5.51 2.23
CA TYR A 237 23.93 -4.51 2.43
C TYR A 237 24.90 -5.01 3.52
N PRO A 238 26.13 -5.41 3.13
CA PRO A 238 27.13 -5.87 4.08
C PRO A 238 27.68 -4.71 4.91
N THR A 239 28.07 -5.00 6.15
CA THR A 239 28.81 -4.05 7.00
C THR A 239 30.23 -3.82 6.47
N ASP A 240 30.87 -4.86 5.94
CA ASP A 240 32.20 -4.74 5.32
C ASP A 240 32.09 -3.90 4.03
N GLN A 241 32.74 -2.75 4.04
CA GLN A 241 32.73 -1.80 2.92
C GLN A 241 33.41 -2.37 1.66
N ASN A 242 34.27 -3.38 1.80
CA ASN A 242 34.90 -4.08 0.67
C ASN A 242 33.91 -4.99 -0.04
N GLU A 243 32.86 -5.43 0.64
CA GLU A 243 31.79 -6.21 0.03
C GLU A 243 30.78 -5.30 -0.71
N ARG A 244 30.12 -5.90 -1.70
CA ARG A 244 29.11 -5.21 -2.51
C ARG A 244 27.71 -5.64 -2.07
N PRO A 245 26.72 -4.72 -2.04
CA PRO A 245 25.33 -5.07 -1.91
C PRO A 245 24.93 -6.07 -2.99
N ARG A 246 23.98 -6.93 -2.65
CA ARG A 246 23.51 -7.99 -3.55
C ARG A 246 22.00 -7.99 -3.61
N LEU A 247 21.47 -8.06 -4.82
CA LEU A 247 20.06 -8.33 -5.02
C LEU A 247 19.75 -9.77 -4.60
N LEU A 248 18.91 -9.92 -3.59
CA LEU A 248 18.39 -11.22 -3.17
C LEU A 248 17.09 -11.55 -3.90
N VAL A 249 16.21 -10.56 -4.03
CA VAL A 249 14.93 -10.68 -4.72
C VAL A 249 14.72 -9.46 -5.61
N ALA A 250 14.56 -9.70 -6.90
CA ALA A 250 14.27 -8.65 -7.88
C ALA A 250 12.78 -8.24 -7.83
N PRO A 251 12.46 -6.97 -8.14
CA PRO A 251 11.08 -6.55 -8.28
C PRO A 251 10.43 -7.19 -9.51
N LYS A 252 9.11 -7.37 -9.46
CA LYS A 252 8.32 -7.83 -10.61
C LYS A 252 7.92 -6.65 -11.51
N GLN A 253 7.69 -5.50 -10.91
CA GLN A 253 7.30 -4.28 -11.61
C GLN A 253 8.15 -3.10 -11.17
N THR A 254 8.42 -2.18 -12.09
CA THR A 254 9.08 -0.91 -11.81
C THR A 254 8.60 0.16 -12.77
N ILE A 255 9.02 1.38 -12.54
CA ILE A 255 8.71 2.57 -13.34
C ILE A 255 9.87 3.01 -14.24
N VAL A 256 11.03 2.37 -14.13
CA VAL A 256 12.22 2.69 -14.95
C VAL A 256 12.83 1.43 -15.58
N PRO A 257 13.57 1.56 -16.69
CA PRO A 257 14.41 0.50 -17.23
C PRO A 257 15.34 -0.16 -16.18
N TRP A 258 15.65 -1.45 -16.38
CA TRP A 258 16.45 -2.26 -15.44
C TRP A 258 17.83 -1.67 -15.16
N ASP A 259 18.51 -1.16 -16.18
CA ASP A 259 19.81 -0.50 -16.06
C ASP A 259 19.75 0.72 -15.15
N ILE A 260 18.73 1.57 -15.31
CA ILE A 260 18.49 2.73 -14.43
C ILE A 260 18.17 2.25 -13.01
N TRP A 261 17.30 1.26 -12.89
CA TRP A 261 16.93 0.68 -11.59
C TRP A 261 18.16 0.18 -10.82
N THR A 262 19.05 -0.57 -11.49
CA THR A 262 20.26 -1.12 -10.85
C THR A 262 21.22 -0.02 -10.39
N MET A 263 21.36 1.05 -11.17
CA MET A 263 22.19 2.20 -10.82
C MET A 263 21.64 2.94 -9.59
N GLU A 264 20.32 3.11 -9.51
CA GLU A 264 19.67 3.86 -8.43
C GLU A 264 19.59 3.08 -7.12
N MET A 265 19.32 1.76 -7.18
CA MET A 265 19.20 0.92 -5.99
C MET A 265 20.54 0.43 -5.45
N ALA A 266 21.61 0.47 -6.24
CA ALA A 266 22.96 0.14 -5.79
C ALA A 266 24.03 1.07 -6.42
N PRO A 267 24.07 2.36 -6.04
CA PRO A 267 24.96 3.34 -6.65
C PRO A 267 26.44 2.92 -6.62
N GLY A 268 27.11 3.05 -7.75
CA GLY A 268 28.55 2.76 -7.89
C GLY A 268 28.94 1.28 -7.87
N LYS A 269 27.98 0.35 -7.90
CA LYS A 269 28.26 -1.09 -7.81
C LYS A 269 27.56 -1.87 -8.94
N LYS A 270 28.29 -2.76 -9.62
CA LYS A 270 27.75 -3.61 -10.71
C LYS A 270 26.81 -4.68 -10.13
N MET A 271 25.52 -4.56 -10.43
CA MET A 271 24.46 -5.55 -10.19
C MET A 271 24.31 -6.49 -11.41
N PRO A 272 23.49 -7.56 -11.35
CA PRO A 272 23.32 -8.49 -12.47
C PRO A 272 23.02 -7.77 -13.78
N SER A 273 23.75 -8.13 -14.84
CA SER A 273 23.66 -7.48 -16.15
C SER A 273 22.39 -7.84 -16.93
N LYS A 274 21.66 -8.88 -16.51
CA LYS A 274 20.47 -9.37 -17.19
C LYS A 274 19.20 -9.03 -16.42
N ASN A 275 18.22 -8.57 -17.17
CA ASN A 275 16.86 -8.33 -16.69
C ASN A 275 16.21 -9.66 -16.24
N PRO A 276 15.53 -9.70 -15.07
CA PRO A 276 14.77 -10.88 -14.64
C PRO A 276 13.63 -11.23 -15.62
N GLU A 277 13.31 -12.52 -15.78
CA GLU A 277 12.33 -13.01 -16.76
C GLU A 277 10.91 -12.44 -16.57
N HIS A 278 10.53 -12.13 -15.33
CA HIS A 278 9.19 -11.60 -14.99
C HIS A 278 9.16 -10.11 -14.71
N PHE A 279 10.27 -9.41 -14.97
CA PHE A 279 10.35 -7.97 -14.79
C PHE A 279 9.52 -7.25 -15.85
N ARG A 280 8.68 -6.31 -15.40
CA ARG A 280 7.87 -5.46 -16.28
C ARG A 280 8.02 -4.01 -15.89
N ILE A 281 8.20 -3.16 -16.89
CA ILE A 281 8.05 -1.71 -16.71
C ILE A 281 6.55 -1.41 -16.76
N VAL A 282 6.04 -0.76 -15.72
CA VAL A 282 4.65 -0.34 -15.61
C VAL A 282 4.56 1.18 -15.67
N GLY A 283 3.59 1.65 -16.46
CA GLY A 283 3.36 3.06 -16.72
C GLY A 283 3.26 3.34 -18.22
N GLU A 284 2.10 3.81 -18.67
CA GLU A 284 1.91 4.42 -20.00
C GLU A 284 2.58 5.80 -20.12
N TRP A 285 3.06 6.30 -18.99
CA TRP A 285 3.59 7.65 -18.79
C TRP A 285 5.05 7.65 -19.22
N LYS A 286 5.25 7.72 -20.54
CA LYS A 286 6.55 7.73 -21.24
C LYS A 286 7.56 8.77 -20.71
N TYR A 287 7.13 9.63 -19.79
CA TYR A 287 7.93 10.58 -19.03
C TYR A 287 7.46 10.58 -17.57
N ASP A 288 8.33 10.18 -16.66
CA ASP A 288 8.20 10.17 -15.19
C ASP A 288 7.86 11.54 -14.54
N ARG A 289 7.50 12.55 -15.35
CA ARG A 289 7.25 13.92 -14.89
C ARG A 289 5.88 14.10 -14.23
N GLU A 290 4.94 13.19 -14.49
CA GLU A 290 3.58 13.29 -13.96
C GLU A 290 3.34 12.39 -12.74
N ILE A 291 4.28 11.49 -12.42
CA ILE A 291 4.05 10.49 -11.37
C ILE A 291 4.36 11.09 -10.00
N GLY A 292 3.47 10.88 -9.03
CA GLY A 292 3.54 11.53 -7.70
C GLY A 292 2.87 12.91 -7.63
N ILE A 293 2.35 13.46 -8.74
CA ILE A 293 1.52 14.67 -8.71
C ILE A 293 0.24 14.39 -7.92
N LEU A 294 -0.14 15.35 -7.06
CA LEU A 294 -1.41 15.30 -6.34
C LEU A 294 -2.58 15.54 -7.31
N THR A 295 -3.63 14.74 -7.20
CA THR A 295 -4.85 15.00 -7.97
C THR A 295 -5.54 16.25 -7.41
N ASN A 296 -5.48 17.37 -8.13
CA ASN A 296 -6.12 18.63 -7.72
C ASN A 296 -7.65 18.66 -7.87
N LYS A 297 -8.27 17.54 -8.27
CA LYS A 297 -9.72 17.41 -8.41
C LYS A 297 -10.37 17.20 -7.03
N SER A 298 -10.33 18.21 -6.15
CA SER A 298 -11.23 18.36 -4.97
C SER A 298 -10.83 19.53 -4.07
N VAL A 299 -10.81 20.74 -4.63
CA VAL A 299 -11.00 21.97 -3.83
C VAL A 299 -12.17 22.74 -4.43
N GLY A 300 -13.38 22.47 -3.97
CA GLY A 300 -14.56 23.02 -4.62
C GLY A 300 -15.92 22.76 -3.98
N ALA A 301 -16.02 22.73 -2.66
CA ALA A 301 -17.30 22.98 -1.98
C ALA A 301 -17.25 24.38 -1.35
N ARG A 302 -17.26 25.42 -2.19
CA ARG A 302 -17.64 26.78 -1.76
C ARG A 302 -18.86 27.21 -2.56
N ALA A 303 -19.89 27.54 -1.80
CA ALA A 303 -21.20 27.95 -2.24
C ALA A 303 -21.15 29.09 -3.27
N ASN A 304 -21.87 28.91 -4.37
CA ASN A 304 -22.54 30.01 -5.04
C ASN A 304 -23.93 29.55 -5.47
N SER A 305 -24.91 30.04 -4.74
CA SER A 305 -26.33 29.95 -5.08
C SER A 305 -26.58 30.68 -6.40
N LYS A 306 -27.10 29.96 -7.40
CA LYS A 306 -28.25 30.36 -8.24
C LYS A 306 -28.61 29.26 -9.26
N GLY A 307 -29.70 28.55 -8.95
CA GLY A 307 -30.71 28.10 -9.91
C GLY A 307 -30.33 27.15 -11.05
N ARG A 308 -30.30 25.83 -10.78
CA ARG A 308 -31.09 24.82 -11.51
C ARG A 308 -30.98 23.47 -10.78
N THR A 309 -32.11 22.84 -10.56
CA THR A 309 -32.29 21.66 -9.71
C THR A 309 -31.79 20.39 -10.39
N SER A 310 -30.57 19.96 -10.06
CA SER A 310 -30.13 18.56 -10.15
C SER A 310 -29.50 18.21 -8.80
N ARG A 311 -30.23 17.48 -7.95
CA ARG A 311 -29.76 17.09 -6.62
C ARG A 311 -28.69 16.01 -6.77
N ASN A 312 -27.45 16.34 -6.45
CA ASN A 312 -26.31 15.43 -6.47
C ASN A 312 -26.44 14.45 -5.29
N ILE A 313 -26.34 13.15 -5.53
CA ILE A 313 -26.59 12.09 -4.53
C ILE A 313 -25.60 12.16 -3.34
N PHE A 314 -24.44 12.80 -3.54
CA PHE A 314 -23.37 12.89 -2.53
C PHE A 314 -23.37 14.20 -1.71
N ASP A 315 -24.23 15.17 -2.02
CA ASP A 315 -24.27 16.48 -1.32
C ASP A 315 -24.92 16.41 0.08
N ARG A 316 -25.40 15.24 0.52
CA ARG A 316 -26.01 15.02 1.85
C ARG A 316 -25.46 13.80 2.59
N LEU A 317 -24.14 13.67 2.65
CA LEU A 317 -23.49 12.83 3.66
C LEU A 317 -23.43 13.58 5.00
N THR A 318 -24.56 13.72 5.67
CA THR A 318 -24.64 14.17 7.07
C THR A 318 -25.55 13.24 7.84
N GLY A 319 -24.99 12.56 8.85
CA GLY A 319 -25.74 11.68 9.75
C GLY A 319 -24.80 10.94 10.70
N PHE A 320 -24.37 11.63 11.76
CA PHE A 320 -23.88 10.98 12.98
C PHE A 320 -24.96 11.15 14.03
N GLU A 321 -25.76 10.11 14.27
CA GLU A 321 -26.51 9.99 15.52
C GLU A 321 -25.70 9.07 16.44
N ARG A 322 -25.31 9.60 17.61
CA ARG A 322 -24.98 8.82 18.82
C ARG A 322 -26.32 8.52 19.52
N PRO A 323 -26.52 7.38 20.21
CA PRO A 323 -25.65 6.86 21.27
C PRO A 323 -24.85 5.62 20.89
#